data_AF-A0A239DEH6-F1
#
_entry.id   AF-A0A239DEH6-F1
#
_cell.length_a   1.000
_cell.length_b   1.000
_cell.length_c   1.000
_cell.angle_alpha   90.00
_cell.angle_beta   90.00
_cell.angle_gamma   90.00
#
_symmetry.space_group_name_H-M   'P 1'
#
loop_
_entity.id
_entity.type
_entity.pdbx_description
1 polymer ?
#
loop_
_entity_poly.entity_id
_entity_poly.type
_entity_poly.pdbx_seq_one_letter_code
_entity_poly.pdbx_strand_id
1 'polypeptide(L)'
;METISSASGSTRGASGGIAGVIEYGSTVSECLVKATLKGAFVGGLCSFTSGKIIDSYFIGSIINDQTNAYYSLGVLVGQAYDYTDIQNCYSVSEISEQGISYSDVGGLIGSFYGTISVINSFSEQFLKLLH
;
A
#
# COMPACT_ATOMS: atom_id res chain seq x y z
N MET A 1 17.47 -14.80 -0.10
CA MET A 1 18.19 -13.79 0.71
C MET A 1 17.11 -12.83 1.18
N GLU A 2 16.70 -12.89 2.45
CA GLU A 2 15.62 -12.02 2.95
C GLU A 2 16.12 -10.58 3.00
N THR A 3 15.71 -9.75 2.04
CA THR A 3 15.97 -8.31 2.12
C THR A 3 14.89 -7.71 3.03
N ILE A 4 15.24 -7.47 4.29
CA ILE A 4 14.43 -6.67 5.21
C ILE A 4 14.68 -5.21 4.84
N SER A 5 13.94 -4.69 3.87
CA SER A 5 13.91 -3.26 3.55
C SER A 5 12.87 -2.58 4.44
N SER A 6 13.33 -1.92 5.50
CA SER A 6 12.49 -0.97 6.25
C SER A 6 12.66 0.43 5.62
N ALA A 7 11.73 0.84 4.77
CA ALA A 7 11.60 2.23 4.38
C ALA A 7 10.46 2.87 5.19
N SER A 8 10.82 3.82 6.07
CA SER A 8 9.86 4.70 6.74
C SER A 8 9.95 6.08 6.11
N GLY A 9 9.23 6.27 5.00
CA GLY A 9 9.00 7.58 4.41
C GLY A 9 7.68 8.15 4.90
N SER A 10 7.70 9.12 5.81
CA SER A 10 6.55 9.99 6.09
C SER A 10 6.74 11.29 5.32
N THR A 11 6.10 11.38 4.14
CA THR A 11 6.08 12.62 3.36
C THR A 11 4.65 13.07 3.16
N ARG A 12 4.12 13.82 4.14
CA ARG A 12 3.02 14.82 4.03
C ARG A 12 1.81 14.50 3.13
N GLY A 13 1.56 13.23 2.86
CA GLY A 13 0.61 12.81 1.83
C GLY A 13 0.80 11.35 1.44
N ALA A 14 2.01 10.88 1.17
CA ALA A 14 2.25 9.52 0.68
C ALA A 14 3.29 8.75 1.53
N SER A 15 2.96 7.50 1.87
CA SER A 15 3.81 6.62 2.67
C SER A 15 3.83 5.19 2.12
N GLY A 16 5.03 4.65 1.92
CA GLY A 16 5.27 3.32 1.39
C GLY A 16 6.38 2.63 2.16
N GLY A 17 6.19 1.37 2.54
CA GLY A 17 7.12 0.65 3.40
C GLY A 17 8.44 0.22 2.74
N ILE A 18 8.51 0.21 1.40
CA ILE A 18 9.73 0.02 0.61
C ILE A 18 10.07 1.29 -0.17
N ALA A 19 9.09 1.85 -0.86
CA ALA A 19 9.25 3.03 -1.70
C ALA A 19 7.99 3.88 -1.73
N GLY A 20 8.12 5.20 -1.85
CA GLY A 20 6.95 6.05 -2.10
C GLY A 20 6.35 5.78 -3.49
N VAL A 21 7.19 5.63 -4.51
CA VAL A 21 6.78 5.41 -5.90
C VAL A 21 7.61 4.27 -6.49
N ILE A 22 6.96 3.35 -7.21
CA ILE A 22 7.60 2.34 -8.07
C ILE A 22 7.24 2.67 -9.52
N GLU A 23 8.21 3.11 -10.31
CA GLU A 23 7.96 3.55 -11.68
C GLU A 23 7.90 2.39 -12.67
N TYR A 24 7.31 2.66 -13.84
CA TYR A 24 7.26 1.74 -14.96
C TYR A 24 8.65 1.18 -15.32
N GLY A 25 8.71 -0.12 -15.59
CA GLY A 25 9.95 -0.84 -15.85
C GLY A 25 10.75 -1.21 -14.60
N SER A 26 10.36 -0.74 -13.41
CA SER A 26 10.95 -1.16 -12.14
C SER A 26 10.27 -2.41 -11.58
N THR A 27 11.04 -3.18 -10.82
CA THR A 27 10.56 -4.36 -10.10
C THR A 27 11.00 -4.29 -8.65
N VAL A 28 10.05 -4.47 -7.75
CA VAL A 28 10.30 -4.77 -6.33
C VAL A 28 9.94 -6.23 -6.11
N SER A 29 10.87 -7.01 -5.56
CA SER A 29 10.62 -8.43 -5.30
C SER A 29 11.26 -8.93 -4.02
N GLU A 30 10.72 -10.03 -3.48
CA GLU A 30 11.28 -10.76 -2.33
C GLU A 30 11.48 -9.89 -1.08
N CYS A 31 10.57 -8.95 -0.85
CA CYS A 31 10.66 -8.01 0.26
C CYS A 31 9.68 -8.37 1.39
N LEU A 32 10.11 -8.22 2.63
CA LEU A 32 9.25 -8.28 3.81
C LEU A 32 9.31 -6.96 4.57
N VAL A 33 8.18 -6.28 4.65
CA VAL A 33 8.03 -5.04 5.41
C VAL A 33 7.26 -5.30 6.69
N LYS A 34 7.84 -4.83 7.82
CA LYS A 34 7.17 -4.75 9.11
C LYS A 34 7.17 -3.31 9.60
N ALA A 35 6.05 -2.60 9.46
CA ALA A 35 5.99 -1.18 9.77
C ALA A 35 4.59 -0.68 10.16
N THR A 36 4.56 0.45 10.87
CA THR A 36 3.37 1.28 10.99
C THR A 36 3.52 2.47 10.05
N LEU A 37 2.61 2.58 9.07
CA LEU A 37 2.64 3.62 8.06
C LEU A 37 1.52 4.63 8.32
N LYS A 38 1.79 5.89 8.02
CA LYS A 38 0.84 6.98 8.21
C LYS A 38 0.82 7.95 7.03
N GLY A 39 -0.35 8.28 6.49
CA GLY A 39 -0.46 9.20 5.36
C GLY A 39 -1.84 9.20 4.68
N ALA A 40 -1.96 10.00 3.61
CA ALA A 40 -3.16 10.06 2.76
C ALA A 40 -3.14 8.99 1.64
N PHE A 41 -1.97 8.66 1.12
CA PHE A 41 -1.75 7.66 0.07
C PHE A 41 -0.82 6.62 0.64
N VAL A 42 -1.39 5.53 1.16
CA VAL A 42 -0.60 4.56 1.93
C VAL A 42 -0.73 3.19 1.31
N GLY A 43 0.43 2.59 1.06
CA GLY A 43 0.55 1.16 0.78
C GLY A 43 1.66 0.55 1.60
N GLY A 44 1.42 -0.64 2.14
CA GLY A 44 2.39 -1.38 2.93
C GLY A 44 3.74 -1.55 2.25
N LEU A 45 3.76 -1.71 0.92
CA LEU A 45 4.96 -1.81 0.11
C LEU A 45 5.26 -0.48 -0.60
N CYS A 46 4.27 0.13 -1.24
CA CYS A 46 4.45 1.43 -1.88
C CYS A 46 3.19 2.29 -1.91
N SER A 47 3.36 3.62 -1.98
CA SER A 47 2.22 4.53 -2.13
C SER A 47 1.67 4.53 -3.54
N PHE A 48 2.54 4.57 -4.55
CA PHE A 48 2.17 4.61 -5.96
C PHE A 48 2.98 3.59 -6.75
N THR A 49 2.37 2.94 -7.74
CA THR A 49 3.10 2.07 -8.66
C THR A 49 2.56 2.12 -10.08
N SER A 50 3.46 2.07 -11.05
CA SER A 50 3.24 1.68 -12.44
C SER A 50 4.22 0.56 -12.86
N GLY A 51 4.91 -0.04 -11.88
CA GLY A 51 5.88 -1.12 -12.06
C GLY A 51 5.38 -2.44 -11.49
N LYS A 52 6.33 -3.34 -11.19
CA LYS A 52 6.04 -4.70 -10.73
C LYS A 52 6.32 -4.88 -9.26
N ILE A 53 5.45 -5.62 -8.57
CA ILE A 53 5.65 -6.06 -7.18
C ILE A 53 5.41 -7.55 -7.13
N ILE A 54 6.44 -8.30 -6.75
CA ILE A 54 6.44 -9.77 -6.86
C ILE A 54 6.93 -10.39 -5.55
N ASP A 55 6.30 -11.48 -5.10
CA ASP A 55 6.77 -12.27 -3.94
C ASP A 55 7.09 -11.39 -2.71
N SER A 56 6.21 -10.41 -2.41
CA SER A 56 6.47 -9.39 -1.40
C SER A 56 5.35 -9.30 -0.36
N TYR A 57 5.73 -8.97 0.86
CA TYR A 57 4.92 -9.18 2.05
C TYR A 57 4.89 -7.93 2.93
N PHE A 58 3.70 -7.56 3.40
CA PHE A 58 3.53 -6.49 4.41
C PHE A 58 2.84 -7.02 5.66
N ILE A 59 3.43 -6.75 6.82
CA ILE A 59 2.82 -7.03 8.12
C ILE A 59 2.88 -5.76 8.95
N GLY A 60 1.74 -5.20 9.33
CA GLY A 60 1.78 -3.94 10.05
C GLY A 60 0.45 -3.23 10.21
N SER A 61 0.52 -1.92 10.40
CA SER A 61 -0.67 -1.08 10.54
C SER A 61 -0.57 0.13 9.64
N ILE A 62 -1.71 0.51 9.05
CA ILE A 62 -1.87 1.71 8.24
C ILE A 62 -2.80 2.66 8.98
N ILE A 63 -2.32 3.88 9.21
CA ILE A 63 -3.03 4.92 9.95
C ILE A 63 -3.30 6.11 9.01
N ASN A 64 -4.56 6.49 8.86
CA ASN A 64 -4.94 7.73 8.23
C ASN A 64 -5.61 8.66 9.25
N ASP A 65 -5.00 9.83 9.44
CA ASP A 65 -5.51 10.90 10.32
C ASP A 65 -5.97 12.15 9.54
N GLN A 66 -6.16 12.02 8.23
CA GLN A 66 -6.54 13.12 7.36
C GLN A 66 -8.07 13.30 7.42
N THR A 67 -8.52 14.49 7.78
CA THR A 67 -9.95 14.76 8.03
C THR A 67 -10.68 15.42 6.85
N ASN A 68 -9.96 16.09 5.95
CA ASN A 68 -10.54 16.92 4.86
C ASN A 68 -9.79 16.81 3.53
N ALA A 69 -9.26 15.63 3.18
CA ALA A 69 -8.56 15.40 1.93
C ALA A 69 -9.02 14.08 1.29
N TYR A 70 -8.93 14.00 -0.04
CA TYR A 70 -9.03 12.72 -0.72
C TYR A 70 -7.82 11.85 -0.34
N TYR A 71 -8.08 10.59 -0.05
CA TYR A 71 -7.06 9.64 0.38
C TYR A 71 -7.30 8.26 -0.24
N SER A 72 -6.22 7.49 -0.40
CA SER A 72 -6.25 6.13 -0.93
C SER A 72 -5.37 5.22 -0.09
N LEU A 73 -5.98 4.20 0.51
CA LEU A 73 -5.32 3.26 1.41
C LEU A 73 -5.49 1.86 0.83
N GLY A 74 -4.40 1.26 0.39
CA GLY A 74 -4.36 -0.17 0.13
C GLY A 74 -3.38 -0.84 1.07
N VAL A 75 -3.64 -2.07 1.48
CA VAL A 75 -2.73 -2.72 2.41
C VAL A 75 -1.34 -2.94 1.78
N LEU A 76 -1.26 -3.26 0.49
CA LEU A 76 0.02 -3.39 -0.21
C LEU A 76 0.38 -2.12 -0.99
N VAL A 77 -0.59 -1.56 -1.71
CA VAL A 77 -0.37 -0.45 -2.64
C VAL A 77 -1.42 0.63 -2.41
N GLY A 78 -1.01 1.89 -2.24
CA GLY A 78 -1.96 3.01 -2.18
C GLY A 78 -2.72 3.15 -3.49
N GLN A 79 -2.01 3.50 -4.56
CA GLN A 79 -2.56 3.63 -5.91
C GLN A 79 -1.75 2.88 -6.95
N ALA A 80 -2.44 2.19 -7.86
CA ALA A 80 -1.85 1.53 -9.01
C ALA A 80 -2.25 2.23 -10.32
N TYR A 81 -1.33 2.27 -11.28
CA TYR A 81 -1.57 2.87 -12.60
C TYR A 81 -1.39 1.82 -13.70
N ASP A 82 -1.59 2.22 -14.96
CA ASP A 82 -1.38 1.36 -16.11
C ASP A 82 -0.04 0.61 -16.03
N TYR A 83 -0.10 -0.66 -16.42
CA TYR A 83 1.03 -1.60 -16.44
C TYR A 83 1.52 -2.08 -15.06
N THR A 84 0.82 -1.75 -13.98
CA THR A 84 1.07 -2.38 -12.68
C THR A 84 0.81 -3.89 -12.74
N ASP A 85 1.77 -4.65 -12.21
CA ASP A 85 1.71 -6.10 -12.12
C ASP A 85 2.08 -6.54 -10.69
N ILE A 86 1.09 -7.06 -9.96
CA ILE A 86 1.23 -7.51 -8.57
C ILE A 86 1.01 -9.02 -8.55
N GLN A 87 2.04 -9.77 -8.14
CA GLN A 87 2.02 -11.22 -8.17
C GLN A 87 2.54 -11.82 -6.87
N ASN A 88 1.86 -12.85 -6.37
CA ASN A 88 2.28 -13.60 -5.18
C ASN A 88 2.56 -12.69 -3.96
N CYS A 89 1.77 -11.63 -3.79
CA CYS A 89 1.98 -10.68 -2.71
C CYS A 89 0.92 -10.86 -1.63
N TYR A 90 1.35 -10.70 -0.37
CA TYR A 90 0.52 -11.06 0.77
C TYR A 90 0.61 -10.02 1.87
N SER A 91 -0.49 -9.79 2.57
CA SER A 91 -0.46 -8.88 3.71
C SER A 91 -1.33 -9.30 4.87
N VAL A 92 -0.87 -8.96 6.07
CA VAL A 92 -1.65 -9.02 7.30
C VAL A 92 -1.57 -7.66 7.97
N SER A 93 -2.69 -6.95 8.06
CA SER A 93 -2.65 -5.58 8.60
C SER A 93 -3.93 -5.13 9.29
N GLU A 94 -3.76 -4.09 10.11
CA GLU A 94 -4.86 -3.30 10.66
C GLU A 94 -4.89 -1.93 9.97
N ILE A 95 -6.06 -1.55 9.44
CA ILE A 95 -6.29 -0.17 8.95
C ILE A 95 -7.09 0.57 10.01
N SER A 96 -6.55 1.72 10.44
CA SER A 96 -7.22 2.68 11.29
C SER A 96 -7.34 4.00 10.55
N GLU A 97 -8.58 4.40 10.25
CA GLU A 97 -8.90 5.67 9.60
C GLU A 97 -9.76 6.55 10.51
N GLN A 98 -9.49 7.86 10.50
CA GLN A 98 -10.29 8.88 11.19
C GLN A 98 -10.97 9.85 10.21
N GLY A 99 -10.80 9.64 8.91
CA GLY A 99 -11.28 10.55 7.87
C GLY A 99 -12.74 10.30 7.49
N ILE A 100 -13.54 11.37 7.49
CA ILE A 100 -14.96 11.41 7.07
C ILE A 100 -15.16 11.77 5.58
N SER A 101 -14.08 11.79 4.79
CA SER A 101 -14.06 12.28 3.40
C SER A 101 -14.01 11.14 2.35
N TYR A 102 -14.25 11.48 1.07
CA TYR A 102 -14.15 10.57 -0.09
C TYR A 102 -12.87 9.72 -0.05
N SER A 103 -13.04 8.42 0.11
CA SER A 103 -11.97 7.50 0.42
C SER A 103 -12.00 6.27 -0.48
N ASP A 104 -10.82 5.91 -0.97
CA ASP A 104 -10.60 4.65 -1.67
C ASP A 104 -9.77 3.74 -0.77
N VAL A 105 -10.46 2.91 0.01
CA VAL A 105 -9.85 1.93 0.91
C VAL A 105 -10.08 0.54 0.37
N GLY A 106 -8.99 -0.13 -0.01
CA GLY A 106 -9.04 -1.48 -0.54
C GLY A 106 -8.14 -2.44 0.23
N GLY A 107 -8.59 -3.69 0.32
CA GLY A 107 -7.86 -4.72 1.05
C GLY A 107 -6.45 -4.95 0.51
N LEU A 108 -6.23 -4.84 -0.80
CA LEU A 108 -4.90 -5.00 -1.41
C LEU A 108 -4.37 -3.68 -1.99
N ILE A 109 -5.20 -3.02 -2.80
CA ILE A 109 -4.90 -1.77 -3.52
C ILE A 109 -5.99 -0.77 -3.15
N GLY A 110 -5.62 0.46 -2.81
CA GLY A 110 -6.59 1.52 -2.46
C GLY A 110 -7.39 1.95 -3.67
N SER A 111 -6.72 2.44 -4.72
CA SER A 111 -7.35 2.75 -6.01
C SER A 111 -6.46 2.36 -7.19
N PHE A 112 -7.07 2.22 -8.36
CA PHE A 112 -6.31 1.99 -9.59
C PHE A 112 -6.88 2.73 -10.79
N TYR A 113 -6.00 3.08 -11.72
CA TYR A 113 -6.35 3.74 -12.98
C TYR A 113 -5.76 2.96 -14.14
N GLY A 114 -6.64 2.50 -15.03
CA GLY A 114 -6.25 1.75 -16.23
C GLY A 114 -6.26 0.24 -16.02
N THR A 115 -5.41 -0.48 -16.76
CA THR A 115 -5.35 -1.95 -16.72
C THR A 115 -4.20 -2.40 -15.82
N ILE A 116 -4.56 -3.10 -14.76
CA ILE A 116 -3.62 -3.70 -13.80
C ILE A 116 -3.78 -5.22 -13.76
N SER A 117 -2.71 -5.92 -13.39
CA SER A 117 -2.70 -7.36 -13.15
C SER A 117 -2.51 -7.63 -11.65
N VAL A 118 -3.38 -8.45 -11.07
CA VAL A 118 -3.26 -8.93 -9.69
C VAL A 118 -3.46 -10.44 -9.69
N ILE A 119 -2.40 -11.19 -9.41
CA ILE A 119 -2.37 -12.65 -9.50
C ILE A 119 -1.87 -13.23 -8.18
N ASN A 120 -2.52 -14.29 -7.69
CA ASN A 120 -2.12 -15.03 -6.48
C ASN A 120 -1.79 -14.13 -5.27
N SER A 121 -2.54 -13.04 -5.10
CA SER A 121 -2.27 -12.06 -4.06
C SER A 121 -3.49 -11.91 -3.14
N PHE A 122 -3.26 -11.86 -1.83
CA PHE A 122 -4.34 -11.72 -0.86
C PHE A 122 -3.96 -10.81 0.31
N SER A 123 -4.98 -10.27 0.96
CA SER A 123 -4.85 -9.44 2.15
C SER A 123 -5.77 -9.94 3.26
N GLU A 124 -5.22 -10.11 4.44
CA GLU A 124 -5.99 -10.21 5.68
C GLU A 124 -5.99 -8.83 6.35
N GLN A 125 -7.17 -8.21 6.40
CA GLN A 125 -7.36 -6.86 6.92
C GLN A 125 -8.30 -6.87 8.13
N PHE A 126 -7.90 -6.17 9.18
CA PHE A 126 -8.76 -5.81 10.31
C PHE A 126 -9.09 -4.32 10.21
N LEU A 127 -10.35 -3.99 9.95
CA LEU A 127 -10.79 -2.59 9.93
C LEU A 127 -11.23 -2.19 11.34
N LYS A 128 -10.62 -1.13 11.87
CA LYS A 128 -11.03 -0.53 13.15
C LYS A 128 -11.63 0.84 12.91
N LEU A 129 -12.95 0.90 12.92
CA LEU A 129 -13.70 2.16 12.92
C LEU A 129 -13.52 2.82 14.29
N LEU A 130 -12.87 3.98 14.31
CA LEU A 130 -12.77 4.81 15.51
C LEU A 130 -14.04 5.68 15.57
N HIS A 131 -14.87 5.46 16.60
CA HIS A 131 -16.10 6.21 16.89
C HIS A 131 -15.79 7.43 17.78
#